data_AF-A0A4R8BEL6-F1
#
_entry.id   AF-A0A4R8BEL6-F1
#
_cell.length_a   1.000
_cell.length_b   1.000
_cell.length_c   1.000
_cell.angle_alpha   90.00
_cell.angle_beta   90.00
_cell.angle_gamma   90.00
#
_symmetry.space_group_name_H-M   'P 1'
#
loop_
_entity.id
_entity.type
_entity.pdbx_description
1 polymer ?
#
loop_
_entity_poly.entity_id
_entity_poly.type
_entity_poly.pdbx_seq_one_letter_code
_entity_poly.pdbx_strand_id
1 'polypeptide(L)'
;MKESDKNIEQLIDKMMAENTLDSPSFDFTSKIMSEVLILEQKKLKTYKPLISQSVWIFIGLVLTGLIIYASLFSETSQNLEIGKIYTDKISNLFSGIHLSKTIIYAILIVPFMVLLQIGVLKNYFDKKYNL
;
A
#
# COMPACT_ATOMS: atom_id res chain seq x y z
N MET A 1 62.72 -27.40 3.30
CA MET A 1 62.46 -26.34 2.30
C MET A 1 63.60 -26.34 1.31
N LYS A 2 63.34 -26.28 0.00
CA LYS A 2 64.43 -26.09 -0.97
C LYS A 2 64.88 -24.63 -0.89
N GLU A 3 66.16 -24.37 -1.12
CA GLU A 3 66.73 -23.02 -1.03
C GLU A 3 66.06 -22.03 -1.99
N SER A 4 65.53 -22.53 -3.12
CA SER A 4 64.72 -21.77 -4.07
C SER A 4 63.46 -21.15 -3.47
N ASP A 5 62.78 -21.86 -2.58
CA ASP A 5 61.49 -21.43 -2.02
C ASP A 5 61.69 -20.24 -1.08
N LYS A 6 62.80 -20.27 -0.32
CA LYS A 6 63.20 -19.19 0.59
C LYS A 6 63.54 -17.90 -0.15
N ASN A 7 64.19 -18.00 -1.31
CA ASN A 7 64.50 -16.84 -2.15
C ASN A 7 63.22 -16.20 -2.71
N ILE A 8 62.22 -16.99 -3.07
CA ILE A 8 60.93 -16.48 -3.55
C ILE A 8 60.15 -15.78 -2.44
N GLU A 9 60.10 -16.34 -1.23
CA GLU A 9 59.49 -15.67 -0.07
C GLU A 9 60.14 -14.32 0.22
N GLN A 10 61.48 -14.26 0.20
CA GLN A 10 62.21 -13.00 0.43
C GLN A 10 61.95 -11.95 -0.65
N LEU A 11 61.73 -12.36 -1.90
CA LEU A 11 61.36 -11.45 -2.98
C LEU A 11 59.93 -10.91 -2.81
N ILE A 12 59.00 -11.76 -2.38
CA ILE A 12 57.60 -11.35 -2.10
C ILE A 12 57.58 -10.38 -0.92
N ASP A 13 58.28 -10.67 0.17
CA ASP A 13 58.36 -9.79 1.35
C ASP A 13 58.96 -8.44 0.99
N LYS A 14 60.03 -8.42 0.18
CA LYS A 14 60.66 -7.17 -0.26
C LYS A 14 59.74 -6.34 -1.16
N MET A 15 59.00 -6.99 -2.07
CA MET A 15 58.04 -6.31 -2.94
C MET A 15 56.85 -5.75 -2.15
N MET A 16 56.36 -6.49 -1.15
CA MET A 16 55.27 -6.05 -0.27
C MET A 16 55.70 -4.93 0.69
N ALA A 17 56.95 -4.95 1.16
CA ALA A 17 57.49 -3.92 2.04
C ALA A 17 57.81 -2.60 1.33
N GLU A 18 58.16 -2.65 0.03
CA GLU A 18 58.43 -1.46 -0.79
C GLU A 18 57.14 -0.76 -1.26
N ASN A 19 56.02 -1.46 -1.29
CA ASN A 19 54.72 -0.85 -1.55
C ASN A 19 54.21 -0.14 -0.29
N THR A 20 54.20 1.19 -0.32
CA THR A 20 53.50 2.00 0.69
C THR A 20 52.04 1.58 0.70
N LEU A 21 51.53 1.18 1.87
CA LEU A 21 50.11 0.86 2.04
C LEU A 21 49.29 2.08 1.64
N ASP A 22 48.51 1.95 0.56
CA ASP A 22 47.57 2.97 0.15
C ASP A 22 46.57 3.19 1.29
N SER A 23 46.78 4.27 2.05
CA SER A 23 45.87 4.62 3.12
C SER A 23 44.60 5.19 2.49
N PRO A 24 43.41 4.79 2.96
CA PRO A 24 42.19 5.43 2.53
C PRO A 24 42.28 6.94 2.75
N SER A 25 41.55 7.71 1.93
CA SER A 25 41.48 9.16 2.13
C SER A 25 40.98 9.48 3.55
N PHE A 26 41.37 10.64 4.07
CA PHE A 26 40.97 11.10 5.41
C PHE A 26 39.45 11.01 5.64
N ASP A 27 38.65 11.24 4.60
CA ASP A 27 37.18 11.23 4.66
C ASP A 27 36.53 9.89 4.27
N PHE A 28 37.31 8.83 4.05
CA PHE A 28 36.79 7.54 3.57
C PHE A 28 35.67 7.00 4.47
N THR A 29 35.89 6.97 5.78
CA THR A 29 34.90 6.49 6.75
C THR A 29 33.65 7.36 6.74
N SER A 30 33.79 8.68 6.69
CA SER A 30 32.66 9.61 6.66
C SER A 30 31.82 9.42 5.40
N LYS A 31 32.46 9.23 4.25
CA LYS A 31 31.78 9.01 2.97
C LYS A 31 31.02 7.69 2.94
N ILE A 32 31.66 6.59 3.35
CA ILE A 32 31.00 5.29 3.47
C ILE A 32 29.83 5.34 4.45
N MET A 33 30.01 5.94 5.63
CA MET A 33 28.95 6.04 6.63
C MET A 33 27.76 6.86 6.13
N SER A 34 28.01 7.95 5.38
CA SER A 34 26.93 8.74 4.76
C SER A 34 26.12 7.91 3.76
N GLU A 35 26.79 7.07 2.98
CA GLU A 35 26.17 6.26 1.93
C GLU A 35 25.39 5.09 2.53
N VAL A 36 25.91 4.50 3.62
CA VAL A 36 25.22 3.49 4.43
C VAL A 36 23.96 4.07 5.08
N LEU A 37 24.02 5.26 5.67
CA LEU A 37 22.84 5.92 6.25
C LEU A 37 21.75 6.19 5.21
N ILE A 38 22.13 6.63 4.01
CA ILE A 38 21.18 6.84 2.90
C ILE A 38 20.54 5.51 2.47
N LEU A 39 21.33 4.43 2.40
CA LEU A 39 20.83 3.10 2.04
C LEU A 39 19.94 2.51 3.14
N GLU A 40 20.27 2.70 4.41
CA GLU A 40 19.43 2.30 5.54
C GLU A 40 18.14 3.10 5.57
N GLN A 41 18.18 4.42 5.36
CA GLN A 41 16.99 5.26 5.31
C GLN A 41 16.08 4.93 4.12
N LYS A 42 16.65 4.48 3.00
CA LYS A 42 15.89 3.89 1.88
C LYS A 42 15.31 2.50 2.22
N LYS A 43 16.00 1.72 3.06
CA LYS A 43 15.55 0.40 3.56
C LYS A 43 14.49 0.50 4.65
N LEU A 44 14.49 1.58 5.43
CA LEU A 44 13.36 2.01 6.24
C LEU A 44 12.24 2.40 5.28
N LYS A 45 11.57 1.36 4.78
CA LYS A 45 10.32 1.43 4.02
C LYS A 45 9.52 2.59 4.55
N THR A 46 9.46 3.66 3.77
CA THR A 46 8.52 4.73 4.00
C THR A 46 7.16 4.07 4.13
N TYR A 47 6.56 4.19 5.30
CA TYR A 47 5.25 3.62 5.61
C TYR A 47 4.25 4.22 4.64
N LYS A 48 4.03 3.53 3.52
CA LYS A 48 3.08 3.95 2.51
C LYS A 48 1.73 3.48 3.03
N PRO A 49 0.81 4.38 3.39
CA PRO A 49 -0.47 3.97 3.94
C PRO A 49 -1.12 2.95 3.00
N LEU A 50 -1.40 1.76 3.53
CA LEU A 50 -1.94 0.57 2.86
C LEU A 50 -3.21 0.86 2.03
N ILE A 51 -3.93 1.89 2.44
CA ILE A 51 -5.11 2.43 1.78
C ILE A 51 -4.71 3.85 1.37
N SER A 52 -4.64 4.09 0.06
CA SER A 52 -4.42 5.43 -0.50
C SER A 52 -5.42 6.42 0.10
N GLN A 53 -5.01 7.67 0.34
CA GLN A 53 -5.93 8.74 0.77
C GLN A 53 -7.20 8.81 -0.10
N SER A 54 -7.08 8.49 -1.40
CA SER A 54 -8.21 8.43 -2.32
C SER A 54 -9.26 7.37 -1.94
N VAL A 55 -8.84 6.23 -1.38
CA VAL A 55 -9.75 5.15 -0.96
C VAL A 55 -10.46 5.52 0.35
N TRP A 56 -9.80 6.27 1.24
CA TRP A 56 -10.45 6.87 2.41
C TRP A 56 -11.50 7.93 2.02
N ILE A 57 -11.24 8.72 0.99
CA ILE A 57 -12.24 9.64 0.44
C ILE A 57 -13.40 8.85 -0.15
N PHE A 58 -13.12 7.76 -0.88
CA PHE A 58 -14.14 6.90 -1.47
C PHE A 58 -15.02 6.22 -0.42
N ILE A 59 -14.44 5.70 0.66
CA ILE A 59 -15.21 5.08 1.76
C ILE A 59 -16.09 6.12 2.45
N GLY A 60 -15.55 7.33 2.68
CA GLY A 60 -16.30 8.45 3.23
C GLY A 60 -17.47 8.86 2.33
N LEU A 61 -17.24 8.92 1.02
CA LEU A 61 -18.25 9.28 0.02
C LEU A 61 -19.36 8.23 -0.10
N VAL A 62 -19.01 6.95 0.00
CA VAL A 62 -20.00 5.87 0.01
C VAL A 62 -20.83 5.91 1.29
N LEU A 63 -20.20 6.11 2.46
CA LEU A 63 -20.89 6.26 3.74
C LEU A 63 -21.83 7.46 3.76
N THR A 64 -21.37 8.62 3.30
CA THR A 64 -22.23 9.81 3.20
C THR A 64 -23.34 9.61 2.19
N GLY A 65 -23.07 8.97 1.05
CA GLY A 65 -24.11 8.58 0.08
C GLY A 65 -25.18 7.67 0.69
N LEU A 66 -24.78 6.72 1.54
CA LEU A 66 -25.69 5.81 2.25
C LEU A 66 -26.52 6.55 3.31
N ILE A 67 -25.91 7.49 4.04
CA ILE A 67 -26.60 8.33 5.02
C ILE A 67 -27.60 9.25 4.32
N ILE A 68 -27.22 9.86 3.20
CA ILE A 68 -28.10 10.71 2.39
C ILE A 68 -29.23 9.86 1.80
N TYR A 69 -28.93 8.70 1.23
CA TYR A 69 -29.93 7.77 0.73
C TYR A 69 -30.90 7.35 1.83
N ALA A 70 -30.40 6.92 2.99
CA ALA A 70 -31.23 6.55 4.12
C ALA A 70 -32.06 7.73 4.64
N SER A 71 -31.53 8.96 4.64
CA SER A 71 -32.28 10.16 5.02
C SER A 71 -33.38 10.51 4.01
N LEU A 72 -33.11 10.37 2.71
CA LEU A 72 -34.05 10.69 1.63
C LEU A 72 -35.10 9.60 1.38
N PHE A 73 -34.78 8.33 1.64
CA PHE A 73 -35.66 7.17 1.48
C PHE A 73 -36.21 6.61 2.79
N SER A 74 -35.79 7.14 3.96
CA SER A 74 -36.49 6.89 5.21
C SER A 74 -37.86 7.53 5.07
N GLU A 75 -38.91 6.73 5.19
CA GLU A 75 -40.30 7.15 5.13
C GLU A 75 -40.64 8.09 6.31
N THR A 76 -40.16 9.31 6.25
CA THR A 76 -40.72 10.46 6.94
C THR A 76 -41.46 11.25 5.90
N SER A 77 -42.76 11.00 5.89
CA SER A 77 -43.89 11.73 5.33
C SER A 77 -43.72 13.26 5.15
N GLN A 78 -42.79 13.72 4.33
CA GLN A 78 -42.67 15.13 3.94
C GLN A 78 -42.22 15.25 2.47
N ASN A 79 -43.21 15.23 1.57
CA ASN A 79 -43.25 15.89 0.25
C ASN A 79 -41.89 16.09 -0.49
N LEU A 80 -41.22 14.99 -0.89
CA LEU A 80 -40.03 15.08 -1.73
C LEU A 80 -40.39 14.78 -3.20
N GLU A 81 -40.85 15.80 -3.92
CA GLU A 81 -41.20 15.76 -5.35
C GLU A 81 -40.03 15.27 -6.24
N ILE A 82 -38.81 15.45 -5.76
CA ILE A 82 -37.55 15.02 -6.39
C ILE A 82 -37.40 13.48 -6.38
N GLY A 83 -37.94 12.81 -5.35
CA GLY A 83 -37.91 11.34 -5.25
C GLY A 83 -38.73 10.67 -6.34
N LYS A 84 -39.89 11.23 -6.71
CA LYS A 84 -40.77 10.66 -7.75
C LYS A 84 -40.09 10.61 -9.12
N ILE A 85 -39.44 11.69 -9.56
CA ILE A 85 -38.80 11.74 -10.89
C ILE A 85 -37.69 10.69 -11.05
N TYR A 86 -36.86 10.49 -10.02
CA TYR A 86 -35.80 9.47 -10.05
C TYR A 86 -36.34 8.05 -9.93
N THR A 87 -37.31 7.84 -9.05
CA THR A 87 -37.93 6.52 -8.87
C THR A 87 -38.68 6.10 -10.14
N ASP A 88 -39.39 7.02 -10.79
CA ASP A 88 -40.11 6.76 -12.02
C ASP A 88 -39.16 6.49 -13.20
N LYS A 89 -38.04 7.21 -13.31
CA LYS A 89 -37.07 6.99 -14.39
C LYS A 89 -36.29 5.69 -14.25
N ILE A 90 -35.92 5.32 -13.02
CA ILE A 90 -35.30 4.03 -12.71
C ILE A 90 -36.33 2.91 -12.89
N SER A 91 -37.54 3.06 -12.35
CA SER A 91 -38.65 2.12 -12.54
C SER A 91 -38.93 1.88 -14.02
N ASN A 92 -38.92 2.93 -14.85
CA ASN A 92 -39.19 2.80 -16.28
C ASN A 92 -38.06 2.10 -17.07
N LEU A 93 -36.80 2.21 -16.61
CA LEU A 93 -35.66 1.46 -17.17
C LEU A 93 -35.65 -0.02 -16.74
N PHE A 94 -36.24 -0.32 -15.57
CA PHE A 94 -36.36 -1.67 -15.02
C PHE A 94 -37.79 -2.22 -15.09
N SER A 95 -38.69 -1.62 -15.88
CA SER A 95 -40.14 -1.92 -15.85
C SER A 95 -40.50 -3.33 -16.33
N GLY A 96 -39.60 -3.96 -17.10
CA GLY A 96 -39.71 -5.37 -17.50
C GLY A 96 -39.10 -6.36 -16.50
N ILE A 97 -38.44 -5.86 -15.43
CA ILE A 97 -37.66 -6.68 -14.50
C ILE A 97 -38.24 -6.50 -13.10
N HIS A 98 -39.07 -7.46 -12.69
CA HIS A 98 -39.69 -7.45 -11.37
C HIS A 98 -38.67 -7.87 -10.29
N LEU A 99 -37.77 -6.95 -9.93
CA LEU A 99 -36.79 -7.17 -8.87
C LEU A 99 -37.49 -7.13 -7.51
N SER A 100 -37.41 -8.24 -6.76
CA SER A 100 -37.92 -8.25 -5.39
C SER A 100 -37.05 -7.33 -4.51
N LYS A 101 -37.66 -6.80 -3.43
CA LYS A 101 -36.93 -6.00 -2.43
C LYS A 101 -35.68 -6.73 -1.92
N THR A 102 -35.75 -8.05 -1.79
CA THR A 102 -34.63 -8.92 -1.39
C THR A 102 -33.47 -8.88 -2.38
N ILE A 103 -33.74 -8.91 -3.69
CA ILE A 103 -32.67 -8.81 -4.71
C ILE A 103 -32.00 -7.43 -4.64
N ILE A 104 -32.78 -6.35 -4.45
CA ILE A 104 -32.23 -4.98 -4.33
C ILE A 104 -31.32 -4.89 -3.10
N TYR A 105 -31.72 -5.43 -1.96
CA TYR A 105 -30.87 -5.47 -0.77
C TYR A 105 -29.63 -6.34 -0.98
N ALA A 106 -29.76 -7.49 -1.66
CA ALA A 106 -28.63 -8.36 -1.95
C ALA A 106 -27.58 -7.67 -2.84
N ILE A 107 -28.02 -6.95 -3.88
CA ILE A 107 -27.13 -6.23 -4.79
C ILE A 107 -26.38 -5.09 -4.10
N LEU A 108 -26.93 -4.55 -3.01
CA LEU A 108 -26.29 -3.54 -2.19
C LEU A 108 -25.30 -4.17 -1.18
N ILE A 109 -25.73 -5.23 -0.47
CA ILE A 109 -24.98 -5.81 0.65
C ILE A 109 -23.77 -6.63 0.18
N VAL A 110 -23.89 -7.36 -0.93
CA VAL A 110 -22.84 -8.24 -1.44
C VAL A 110 -21.56 -7.46 -1.78
N PRO A 111 -21.59 -6.41 -2.62
CA PRO A 111 -20.38 -5.65 -2.92
C PRO A 111 -19.83 -4.92 -1.68
N PHE A 112 -20.69 -4.43 -0.78
CA PHE A 112 -20.24 -3.84 0.48
C PHE A 112 -19.46 -4.85 1.34
N MET A 113 -19.95 -6.08 1.43
CA MET A 113 -19.31 -7.15 2.19
C MET A 113 -17.99 -7.59 1.55
N VAL A 114 -17.89 -7.61 0.22
CA VAL A 114 -16.64 -7.89 -0.52
C VAL A 114 -15.59 -6.81 -0.27
N LEU A 115 -15.98 -5.53 -0.22
CA LEU A 115 -15.07 -4.43 0.12
C LEU A 115 -14.52 -4.57 1.55
N LEU A 116 -15.39 -4.94 2.49
CA LEU A 116 -15.00 -5.25 3.88
C LEU A 116 -14.03 -6.44 3.93
N GLN A 117 -14.34 -7.53 3.21
CA GLN A 117 -13.50 -8.71 3.15
C GLN A 117 -12.11 -8.40 2.59
N ILE A 118 -12.01 -7.61 1.51
CA ILE A 118 -10.73 -7.15 0.95
C ILE A 118 -9.91 -6.40 2.01
N GLY A 119 -10.55 -5.52 2.80
CA GLY A 119 -9.89 -4.75 3.85
C GLY A 119 -9.34 -5.63 4.98
N VAL A 120 -10.16 -6.60 5.45
CA VAL A 120 -9.77 -7.53 6.52
C VAL A 120 -8.65 -8.47 6.06
N LEU A 121 -8.77 -9.04 4.87
CA LEU A 121 -7.75 -9.94 4.32
C LEU A 121 -6.42 -9.18 4.16
N LYS A 122 -6.47 -7.96 3.64
CA LYS A 122 -5.26 -7.14 3.48
C LYS A 122 -4.59 -6.82 4.81
N ASN A 123 -5.36 -6.41 5.82
CA ASN A 123 -4.84 -6.18 7.17
C ASN A 123 -4.23 -7.45 7.81
N TYR A 124 -4.84 -8.62 7.57
CA TYR A 124 -4.31 -9.90 8.03
C TYR A 124 -2.96 -10.25 7.37
N PHE A 125 -2.87 -10.07 6.04
CA PHE A 125 -1.63 -10.31 5.30
C PHE A 125 -0.53 -9.31 5.68
N ASP A 126 -0.84 -8.02 5.80
CA ASP A 126 0.15 -7.00 6.18
C ASP A 126 0.74 -7.26 7.58
N LYS A 127 -0.09 -7.73 8.52
CA LYS A 127 0.35 -8.11 9.87
C LYS A 127 1.16 -9.41 9.92
N LYS A 128 0.86 -10.36 9.01
CA LYS A 128 1.56 -11.66 8.93
C LYS A 128 2.93 -11.54 8.25
N TYR A 129 3.06 -10.64 7.29
CA TYR A 129 4.27 -10.53 6.48
C TYR A 129 5.19 -9.35 6.86
N ASN A 130 4.88 -8.60 7.93
CA ASN A 130 5.68 -7.45 8.42
C ASN A 130 6.20 -6.59 7.26
N LEU A 131 5.30 -6.21 6.36
CA LEU A 131 5.60 -5.36 5.21
C LEU A 131 5.44 -3.89 5.57
#